data_AF-A0A958WZJ5-F1
#
_entry.id   AF-A0A958WZJ5-F1
#
_cell.length_a   1.000
_cell.length_b   1.000
_cell.length_c   1.000
_cell.angle_alpha   90.00
_cell.angle_beta   90.00
_cell.angle_gamma   90.00
#
_symmetry.space_group_name_H-M   'P 1'
#
loop_
_entity.id
_entity.type
_entity.pdbx_description
1 polymer ?
#
loop_
_entity_poly.entity_id
_entity_poly.type
_entity_poly.pdbx_seq_one_letter_code
_entity_poly.pdbx_strand_id
1 'polypeptide(L)'
;MKTTLFMICLSLSLNYQLLGQNHREIEGVLLSKETNEPVQFANIYNLSLQKGTLSNTDGYFRIIVDDVLDTILITCIGFKEKQLKLIQYESRYEVILEENSYLLNEVTIIPKDNSYLFDLIHKCRKTASSRDSKSKAYYELKSYKDEEQIELVEGYYNTDISGYALNNLDLKAGRIALRSAKNRFFTSLEGSRAIMMLNLLSGSDRFPKNPLELSRSSMKKNFYLRLDNKYLEGNADSVYVIEYQPKDKNGAFFEGKMWINKTKSQILKITLNCTNAKTHPFLALFQSDKVSNVNFTITQSFKELNGHAVFNQIDFIYTIDYNSRIGKEEEESYSIKTKAILYAYDFDDTFFLPIFDFNQYTPGDYGKINAMPYNDFFWRFNDEYSLNDSIDSNELFFSDSTSLTNKSLFKKNTVSKKGLFEHPYLSWSENRIKFRENFSDTLVQQNTAGYNSEKYNLAVKIFLDKNSYADSTDILTATIIDPYESYYRLPMDKQSDCFINMYFDLHEMARMELLEELKTNRNNNAQEQYEGFMRKFSGKINEFLKAVDRGTSKKEMIQYNQYIYERLGIDNIDIFKPF
;
A
#
# COMPACT_ATOMS: atom_id res chain seq x y z
N MET A 1 40.20 30.96 68.16
CA MET A 1 38.79 30.69 67.84
C MET A 1 38.46 31.22 66.46
N LYS A 2 38.04 30.32 65.56
CA LYS A 2 37.21 30.46 64.35
C LYS A 2 37.74 29.55 63.25
N THR A 3 37.23 28.33 63.29
CA THR A 3 37.30 27.28 62.26
C THR A 3 36.35 27.67 61.12
N THR A 4 36.87 27.76 59.90
CA THR A 4 36.06 27.94 58.69
C THR A 4 35.84 26.57 58.06
N LEU A 5 34.57 26.14 58.03
CA LEU A 5 34.09 24.88 57.50
C LEU A 5 33.97 24.99 55.97
N PHE A 6 34.74 24.18 55.24
CA PHE A 6 34.65 24.07 53.77
C PHE A 6 33.74 22.88 53.44
N MET A 7 32.54 23.16 52.92
CA MET A 7 31.54 22.17 52.55
C MET A 7 31.74 21.78 51.08
N ILE A 8 32.30 20.60 50.84
CA ILE A 8 32.43 20.01 49.50
C ILE A 8 31.16 19.20 49.23
N CYS A 9 30.29 19.73 48.35
CA CYS A 9 29.16 18.99 47.78
C CYS A 9 29.69 17.97 46.78
N LEU A 10 29.65 16.69 47.17
CA LEU A 10 29.94 15.54 46.32
C LEU A 10 28.71 15.26 45.44
N SER A 11 28.71 15.72 44.18
CA SER A 11 27.69 15.34 43.20
C SER A 11 27.94 13.92 42.71
N LEU A 12 27.20 12.95 43.26
CA LEU A 12 27.06 11.61 42.66
C LEU A 12 26.29 11.75 41.33
N SER A 13 27.02 11.74 40.21
CA SER A 13 26.45 11.43 38.91
C SER A 13 26.26 9.92 38.82
N LEU A 14 25.06 9.43 39.14
CA LEU A 14 24.61 8.12 38.69
C LEU A 14 24.57 8.13 37.16
N ASN A 15 25.53 7.43 36.55
CA ASN A 15 25.42 7.01 35.15
C ASN A 15 24.27 6.00 35.08
N TYR A 16 23.09 6.43 34.68
CA TYR A 16 22.09 5.51 34.14
C TYR A 16 22.64 5.01 32.80
N GLN A 17 23.26 3.83 32.82
CA GLN A 17 23.42 3.05 31.61
C GLN A 17 22.01 2.71 31.14
N LEU A 18 21.53 3.43 30.12
CA LEU A 18 20.39 3.03 29.33
C LEU A 18 20.70 1.63 28.81
N LEU A 19 20.01 0.63 29.34
CA LEU A 19 19.90 -0.69 28.73
C LEU A 19 19.03 -0.52 27.48
N GLY A 20 19.61 -0.02 26.40
CA GLY A 20 19.04 -0.24 25.08
C GLY A 20 19.15 -1.73 24.79
N GLN A 21 18.04 -2.39 24.46
CA GLN A 21 18.09 -3.72 23.87
C GLN A 21 18.91 -3.61 22.58
N ASN A 22 20.07 -4.24 22.54
CA ASN A 22 20.92 -4.28 21.35
C ASN A 22 20.36 -5.34 20.40
N HIS A 23 19.27 -4.98 19.72
CA HIS A 23 18.78 -5.74 18.58
C HIS A 23 19.92 -5.90 17.57
N ARG A 24 20.20 -7.13 17.13
CA ARG A 24 21.17 -7.45 16.09
C ARG A 24 20.41 -7.81 14.81
N GLU A 25 20.91 -7.37 13.67
CA GLU A 25 20.41 -7.83 12.39
C GLU A 25 21.23 -9.03 11.87
N ILE A 26 20.55 -10.01 11.30
CA ILE A 26 21.17 -11.10 10.55
C ILE A 26 20.62 -11.13 9.13
N GLU A 27 21.43 -11.62 8.21
CA GLU A 27 21.05 -11.83 6.82
C GLU A 27 21.35 -13.26 6.38
N GLY A 28 20.71 -13.70 5.32
CA GLY A 28 20.98 -15.02 4.76
C GLY A 28 20.35 -15.27 3.41
N VAL A 29 20.67 -16.41 2.82
CA VAL A 29 20.14 -16.90 1.55
C VAL A 29 19.53 -18.28 1.73
N LEU A 30 18.32 -18.47 1.24
CA LEU A 30 17.61 -19.74 1.24
C LEU A 30 17.81 -20.46 -0.11
N LEU A 31 18.30 -21.70 -0.08
CA LEU A 31 18.52 -22.52 -1.28
C LEU A 31 17.79 -23.86 -1.18
N SER A 32 17.24 -24.35 -2.29
CA SER A 32 16.70 -25.72 -2.35
C SER A 32 17.85 -26.74 -2.32
N LYS A 33 17.71 -27.78 -1.49
CA LYS A 33 18.67 -28.88 -1.44
C LYS A 33 18.78 -29.65 -2.75
N GLU A 34 17.69 -29.77 -3.51
CA GLU A 34 17.64 -30.59 -4.72
C GLU A 34 18.18 -29.85 -5.94
N THR A 35 17.78 -28.58 -6.12
CA THR A 35 18.11 -27.80 -7.32
C THR A 35 19.25 -26.81 -7.10
N ASN A 36 19.58 -26.50 -5.85
CA ASN A 36 20.47 -25.40 -5.48
C ASN A 36 20.00 -24.01 -5.99
N GLU A 37 18.71 -23.89 -6.33
CA GLU A 37 18.09 -22.63 -6.73
C GLU A 37 17.58 -21.86 -5.50
N PRO A 38 17.50 -20.52 -5.57
CA PRO A 38 16.97 -19.71 -4.49
C PRO A 38 15.50 -20.01 -4.16
N VAL A 39 15.19 -20.10 -2.86
CA VAL A 39 13.81 -20.24 -2.37
C VAL A 39 13.21 -18.86 -2.15
N GLN A 40 12.38 -18.46 -3.12
CA GLN A 40 11.78 -17.13 -3.17
C GLN A 40 10.55 -17.02 -2.27
N PHE A 41 10.40 -15.87 -1.62
CA PHE A 41 9.23 -15.50 -0.83
C PHE A 41 8.85 -16.51 0.25
N ALA A 42 9.84 -17.18 0.83
CA ALA A 42 9.65 -17.92 2.06
C ALA A 42 9.35 -16.95 3.21
N ASN A 43 8.60 -17.40 4.22
CA ASN A 43 8.39 -16.64 5.44
C ASN A 43 9.50 -16.98 6.44
N ILE A 44 10.17 -15.94 6.95
CA ILE A 44 11.18 -16.04 8.00
C ILE A 44 10.62 -15.32 9.22
N TYR A 45 10.46 -16.04 10.33
CA TYR A 45 9.80 -15.53 11.52
C TYR A 45 10.62 -15.78 12.78
N ASN A 46 10.87 -14.73 13.56
CA ASN A 46 11.48 -14.83 14.88
C ASN A 46 10.38 -15.06 15.92
N LEU A 47 10.36 -16.26 16.51
CA LEU A 47 9.33 -16.65 17.50
C LEU A 47 9.45 -15.88 18.81
N SER A 48 10.64 -15.39 19.18
CA SER A 48 10.86 -14.64 20.42
C SER A 48 10.34 -13.20 20.28
N LEU A 49 10.69 -12.54 19.18
CA LEU A 49 10.31 -11.16 18.91
C LEU A 49 8.91 -11.01 18.30
N GLN A 50 8.32 -12.10 17.80
CA GLN A 50 7.08 -12.09 17.03
C GLN A 50 7.14 -11.21 15.77
N LYS A 51 8.35 -11.05 15.22
CA LYS A 51 8.64 -10.27 14.00
C LYS A 51 9.11 -11.19 12.88
N GLY A 52 8.92 -10.76 11.64
CA GLY A 52 9.35 -11.55 10.48
C GLY A 52 9.60 -10.74 9.23
N THR A 53 10.06 -11.43 8.20
CA THR A 53 10.37 -10.91 6.87
C THR A 53 10.03 -11.98 5.82
N LEU A 54 10.12 -11.59 4.55
CA LEU A 54 10.14 -12.54 3.43
C LEU A 54 11.56 -12.67 2.84
N SER A 55 11.81 -13.80 2.16
CA SER A 55 12.93 -13.88 1.21
C SER A 55 12.56 -13.24 -0.13
N ASN A 56 13.53 -12.63 -0.81
CA ASN A 56 13.32 -12.05 -2.14
C ASN A 56 13.49 -13.09 -3.27
N THR A 57 13.53 -12.63 -4.54
CA THR A 57 13.70 -13.52 -5.70
C THR A 57 15.05 -14.24 -5.77
N ASP A 58 16.05 -13.73 -5.04
CA ASP A 58 17.38 -14.33 -4.91
C ASP A 58 17.49 -15.19 -3.64
N GLY A 59 16.37 -15.43 -2.96
CA GLY A 59 16.31 -16.18 -1.70
C GLY A 59 16.91 -15.43 -0.51
N TYR A 60 17.33 -14.18 -0.69
CA TYR A 60 17.92 -13.36 0.36
C TYR A 60 16.86 -12.90 1.35
N PHE A 61 17.19 -12.90 2.64
CA PHE A 61 16.38 -12.33 3.70
C PHE A 61 17.25 -11.58 4.72
N ARG A 62 16.63 -10.68 5.47
CA ARG A 62 17.24 -9.93 6.57
C ARG A 62 16.22 -9.80 7.70
N ILE A 63 16.62 -10.15 8.92
CA ILE A 63 15.72 -10.19 10.07
C ILE A 63 16.43 -9.74 11.35
N ILE A 64 15.67 -9.10 12.23
CA ILE A 64 16.12 -8.66 13.55
C ILE A 64 16.04 -9.81 14.55
N VAL A 65 17.07 -9.94 15.40
CA VAL A 65 17.19 -10.91 16.49
C VAL A 65 17.75 -10.25 17.73
N ASP A 66 17.35 -10.71 18.91
CA ASP A 66 17.82 -10.17 20.19
C ASP A 66 18.98 -10.97 20.74
N ASP A 67 18.83 -12.29 20.72
CA ASP A 67 19.74 -13.21 21.37
C ASP A 67 19.99 -14.43 20.47
N VAL A 68 21.10 -15.13 20.71
CA VAL A 68 21.42 -16.39 20.03
C VAL A 68 20.46 -17.53 20.37
N LEU A 69 19.67 -17.37 21.44
CA LEU A 69 18.59 -18.26 21.84
C LEU A 69 17.30 -18.05 21.05
N ASP A 70 17.20 -16.99 20.24
CA ASP A 70 16.05 -16.81 19.37
C ASP A 70 15.89 -17.98 18.40
N THR A 71 14.63 -18.37 18.19
CA THR A 71 14.28 -19.42 17.24
C THR A 71 13.73 -18.79 15.98
N ILE A 72 14.50 -18.86 14.91
CA ILE A 72 14.08 -18.39 13.58
C ILE A 72 13.43 -19.55 12.84
N LEU A 73 12.12 -19.45 12.63
CA LEU A 73 11.32 -20.41 11.89
C LEU A 73 11.22 -19.97 10.42
N ILE A 74 11.61 -20.88 9.51
CA ILE A 74 11.54 -20.67 8.07
C ILE A 74 10.50 -21.63 7.50
N THR A 75 9.48 -21.07 6.85
CA THR A 75 8.37 -21.83 6.24
C THR A 75 8.19 -21.45 4.77
N CYS A 76 8.01 -22.45 3.92
CA CYS A 76 7.70 -22.27 2.50
C CYS A 76 6.90 -23.47 1.98
N ILE A 77 5.83 -23.21 1.23
CA ILE A 77 4.98 -24.27 0.66
C ILE A 77 5.84 -25.19 -0.24
N GLY A 78 5.78 -26.49 0.02
CA GLY A 78 6.55 -27.51 -0.69
C GLY A 78 7.89 -27.87 -0.04
N PHE A 79 8.30 -27.15 1.00
CA PHE A 79 9.51 -27.44 1.78
C PHE A 79 9.17 -27.86 3.21
N LYS A 80 10.08 -28.59 3.84
CA LYS A 80 10.00 -28.89 5.26
C LYS A 80 10.30 -27.62 6.06
N GLU A 81 9.55 -27.40 7.13
CA GLU A 81 9.83 -26.33 8.08
C GLU A 81 11.25 -26.47 8.64
N LYS A 82 11.97 -25.35 8.70
CA LYS A 82 13.35 -25.30 9.16
C LYS A 82 13.47 -24.32 10.31
N GLN A 83 13.98 -24.79 11.44
CA GLN A 83 14.44 -23.91 12.52
C GLN A 83 15.92 -23.61 12.32
N LEU A 84 16.26 -22.34 12.16
CA LEU A 84 17.63 -21.86 12.10
C LEU A 84 18.11 -21.58 13.53
N LYS A 85 19.20 -22.24 13.92
CA LYS A 85 19.90 -21.98 15.18
C LYS A 85 20.91 -20.87 14.96
N LEU A 86 20.85 -19.84 15.80
CA LEU A 86 21.76 -18.71 15.70
C LEU A 86 23.10 -19.02 16.37
N ILE A 87 24.16 -18.49 15.78
CA ILE A 87 25.52 -18.62 16.29
C ILE A 87 26.00 -17.24 16.74
N GLN A 88 26.65 -17.21 17.91
CA GLN A 88 27.20 -15.98 18.46
C GLN A 88 28.17 -15.33 17.45
N TYR A 89 27.99 -14.03 17.22
CA TYR A 89 28.77 -13.23 16.27
C TYR A 89 28.58 -13.56 14.77
N GLU A 90 27.88 -14.63 14.41
CA GLU A 90 27.57 -14.93 13.00
C GLU A 90 26.39 -14.08 12.53
N SER A 91 26.60 -13.27 11.49
CA SER A 91 25.56 -12.39 10.92
C SER A 91 25.07 -12.87 9.56
N ARG A 92 25.72 -13.86 8.94
CA ARG A 92 25.37 -14.35 7.59
C ARG A 92 25.08 -15.85 7.61
N TYR A 93 23.96 -16.23 7.00
CA TYR A 93 23.54 -17.63 6.98
C TYR A 93 23.22 -18.10 5.56
N GLU A 94 23.79 -19.23 5.17
CA GLU A 94 23.29 -20.00 4.03
C GLU A 94 22.39 -21.12 4.58
N VAL A 95 21.11 -21.12 4.21
CA VAL A 95 20.13 -22.07 4.74
C VAL A 95 19.61 -22.96 3.61
N ILE A 96 19.95 -24.23 3.70
CA ILE A 96 19.46 -25.26 2.77
C ILE A 96 18.10 -25.78 3.25
N LEU A 97 17.08 -25.66 2.40
CA LEU A 97 15.73 -26.17 2.63
C LEU A 97 15.53 -27.50 1.89
N GLU A 98 14.97 -28.49 2.60
CA GLU A 98 14.62 -29.78 2.01
C GLU A 98 13.19 -29.74 1.48
N GLU A 99 12.98 -30.25 0.27
CA GLU A 99 11.63 -30.45 -0.25
C GLU A 99 10.87 -31.48 0.60
N ASN A 100 9.54 -31.34 0.66
CA ASN A 100 8.70 -32.32 1.33
C ASN A 100 8.83 -33.68 0.64
N SER A 101 8.92 -34.75 1.44
CA SER A 101 9.09 -36.10 0.88
C SER A 101 7.90 -36.45 -0.01
N TYR A 102 8.16 -36.62 -1.30
CA TYR A 102 7.18 -37.08 -2.26
C TYR A 102 6.65 -38.44 -1.83
N LEU A 103 5.33 -38.60 -1.84
CA LEU A 103 4.73 -39.92 -1.78
C LEU A 103 5.07 -40.58 -3.12
N LEU A 104 6.06 -41.47 -3.13
CA LEU A 104 6.27 -42.39 -4.24
C LEU A 104 4.91 -43.00 -4.58
N ASN A 105 4.60 -43.09 -5.87
CA ASN A 105 3.36 -43.70 -6.35
C ASN A 105 3.19 -45.07 -5.69
N GLU A 106 2.44 -45.14 -4.59
CA GLU A 106 1.77 -46.37 -4.21
C GLU A 106 1.01 -46.82 -5.45
N VAL A 107 0.94 -48.14 -5.64
CA VAL A 107 0.07 -48.79 -6.62
C VAL A 107 -1.38 -48.43 -6.26
N THR A 108 -1.74 -47.19 -6.57
CA THR A 108 -3.06 -46.63 -6.39
C THR A 108 -3.76 -47.09 -7.63
N ILE A 109 -4.84 -47.85 -7.45
CA ILE A 109 -5.82 -48.15 -8.49
C ILE A 109 -6.01 -46.87 -9.30
N ILE A 110 -5.44 -46.81 -10.51
CA ILE A 110 -5.53 -45.64 -11.37
C ILE A 110 -7.03 -45.45 -11.61
N PRO A 111 -7.65 -44.35 -11.13
CA PRO A 111 -9.03 -44.09 -11.46
C PRO A 111 -9.14 -44.09 -12.99
N LYS A 112 -10.14 -44.78 -13.56
CA LYS A 112 -10.30 -44.91 -15.01
C LYS A 112 -10.30 -43.55 -15.76
N ASP A 113 -10.57 -42.46 -15.05
CA ASP A 113 -10.42 -41.09 -15.54
C ASP A 113 -9.98 -40.09 -14.44
N ASN A 114 -9.62 -38.87 -14.85
CA ASN A 114 -9.25 -37.79 -13.92
C ASN A 114 -10.48 -37.08 -13.30
N SER A 115 -11.69 -37.67 -13.33
CA SER A 115 -12.92 -36.99 -12.86
C SER A 115 -12.84 -36.57 -11.39
N TYR A 116 -12.17 -37.35 -10.54
CA TYR A 116 -12.05 -37.07 -9.11
C TYR A 116 -11.30 -35.76 -8.82
N LEU A 117 -10.41 -35.30 -9.72
CA LEU A 117 -9.72 -34.02 -9.58
C LEU A 117 -10.70 -32.84 -9.72
N PHE A 118 -11.65 -32.95 -10.66
CA PHE A 118 -12.71 -31.95 -10.80
C PHE A 118 -13.61 -31.92 -9.56
N ASP A 119 -13.89 -33.08 -8.96
CA ASP A 119 -14.66 -33.17 -7.72
C ASP A 119 -13.93 -32.54 -6.53
N LEU A 120 -12.60 -32.74 -6.44
CA LEU A 120 -11.77 -32.13 -5.39
C LEU A 120 -11.75 -30.60 -5.50
N ILE A 121 -11.50 -30.04 -6.70
CA ILE A 121 -11.52 -28.59 -6.92
C ILE A 121 -12.92 -28.02 -6.62
N HIS A 122 -13.98 -28.70 -7.06
CA HIS A 122 -15.34 -28.27 -6.77
C HIS A 122 -15.66 -28.29 -5.27
N LYS A 123 -15.16 -29.29 -4.54
CA LYS A 123 -15.27 -29.37 -3.08
C LYS A 123 -14.55 -28.21 -2.41
N CYS A 124 -13.32 -27.88 -2.82
CA CYS A 124 -12.55 -26.75 -2.28
C CYS A 124 -13.32 -25.42 -2.39
N ARG A 125 -14.02 -25.20 -3.51
CA ARG A 125 -14.89 -24.03 -3.67
C ARG A 125 -16.04 -24.02 -2.65
N LYS A 126 -16.65 -25.18 -2.38
CA LYS A 126 -17.79 -25.31 -1.47
C LYS A 126 -17.41 -25.23 0.01
N THR A 127 -16.19 -25.64 0.35
CA THR A 127 -15.65 -25.61 1.71
C THR A 127 -14.83 -24.36 2.01
N ALA A 128 -14.69 -23.46 1.03
CA ALA A 128 -14.03 -22.18 1.23
C ALA A 128 -14.72 -21.40 2.34
N SER A 129 -13.92 -20.93 3.29
CA SER A 129 -14.41 -20.13 4.40
C SER A 129 -14.87 -18.76 3.91
N SER A 130 -15.95 -18.25 4.50
CA SER A 130 -16.36 -16.84 4.41
C SER A 130 -16.07 -16.09 5.71
N ARG A 131 -15.21 -16.65 6.57
CA ARG A 131 -14.86 -16.02 7.84
C ARG A 131 -13.98 -14.81 7.56
N ASP A 132 -14.39 -13.70 8.14
CA ASP A 132 -13.66 -12.45 8.06
C ASP A 132 -12.48 -12.47 9.03
N SER A 133 -11.39 -11.88 8.58
CA SER A 133 -10.18 -11.61 9.35
C SER A 133 -9.59 -10.29 8.91
N LYS A 134 -8.85 -9.65 9.81
CA LYS A 134 -8.06 -8.47 9.49
C LYS A 134 -6.59 -8.80 9.63
N SER A 135 -5.76 -8.10 8.88
CA SER A 135 -4.33 -8.16 9.05
C SER A 135 -3.66 -6.88 8.62
N LYS A 136 -2.39 -6.73 8.95
CA LYS A 136 -1.49 -5.80 8.25
C LYS A 136 -1.14 -6.38 6.88
N ALA A 137 -0.70 -5.54 5.96
CA ALA A 137 -0.17 -5.97 4.68
C ALA A 137 0.96 -5.07 4.18
N TYR A 138 1.95 -5.69 3.55
CA TYR A 138 3.05 -5.03 2.84
C TYR A 138 2.83 -5.18 1.34
N TYR A 139 3.04 -4.11 0.60
CA TYR A 139 2.90 -4.06 -0.85
C TYR A 139 4.15 -3.43 -1.46
N GLU A 140 4.69 -4.07 -2.49
CA GLU A 140 5.73 -3.50 -3.33
C GLU A 140 5.36 -3.71 -4.79
N LEU A 141 5.55 -2.69 -5.62
CA LEU A 141 5.42 -2.76 -7.07
C LEU A 141 6.65 -2.13 -7.73
N LYS A 142 7.26 -2.89 -8.63
CA LYS A 142 8.38 -2.45 -9.49
C LYS A 142 8.00 -2.62 -10.95
N SER A 143 8.11 -1.56 -11.75
CA SER A 143 7.93 -1.63 -13.21
C SER A 143 9.24 -1.37 -13.94
N TYR A 144 9.43 -2.13 -15.01
CA TYR A 144 10.63 -2.16 -15.81
C TYR A 144 10.28 -1.94 -17.28
N LYS A 145 11.02 -1.04 -17.93
CA LYS A 145 11.08 -0.96 -19.39
C LYS A 145 12.39 -1.61 -19.79
N ASP A 146 12.30 -2.69 -20.56
CA ASP A 146 13.42 -3.59 -20.80
C ASP A 146 13.98 -4.10 -19.44
N GLU A 147 15.23 -3.78 -19.10
CA GLU A 147 15.86 -4.13 -17.81
C GLU A 147 15.95 -2.92 -16.84
N GLU A 148 15.55 -1.72 -17.26
CA GLU A 148 15.65 -0.51 -16.44
C GLU A 148 14.39 -0.35 -15.57
N GLN A 149 14.59 -0.25 -14.25
CA GLN A 149 13.51 0.08 -13.33
C GLN A 149 13.09 1.54 -13.50
N ILE A 150 11.79 1.77 -13.72
CA ILE A 150 11.22 3.10 -13.96
C ILE A 150 10.17 3.51 -12.93
N GLU A 151 9.67 2.56 -12.14
CA GLU A 151 8.64 2.76 -11.14
C GLU A 151 8.95 1.90 -9.92
N LEU A 152 8.81 2.50 -8.73
CA LEU A 152 8.77 1.82 -7.45
C LEU A 152 7.63 2.40 -6.62
N VAL A 153 6.76 1.53 -6.11
CA VAL A 153 5.72 1.86 -5.14
C VAL A 153 5.88 0.90 -3.97
N GLU A 154 5.94 1.43 -2.75
CA GLU A 154 5.85 0.66 -1.52
C GLU A 154 4.72 1.20 -0.67
N GLY A 155 4.00 0.30 0.00
CA GLY A 155 2.90 0.67 0.87
C GLY A 155 2.65 -0.35 1.97
N TYR A 156 2.23 0.18 3.11
CA TYR A 156 1.73 -0.57 4.24
C TYR A 156 0.24 -0.33 4.38
N TYR A 157 -0.52 -1.39 4.68
CA TYR A 157 -1.97 -1.36 4.70
C TYR A 157 -2.52 -2.12 5.92
N ASN A 158 -3.72 -1.76 6.33
CA ASN A 158 -4.62 -2.73 6.95
C ASN A 158 -5.48 -3.37 5.86
N THR A 159 -5.81 -4.65 6.00
CA THR A 159 -6.61 -5.37 5.03
C THR A 159 -7.73 -6.19 5.68
N ASP A 160 -8.87 -6.23 5.00
CA ASP A 160 -9.98 -7.13 5.32
C ASP A 160 -9.94 -8.35 4.37
N ILE A 161 -9.95 -9.55 4.94
CA ILE A 161 -9.82 -10.83 4.23
C ILE A 161 -11.01 -11.73 4.58
N SER A 162 -11.65 -12.31 3.56
CA SER A 162 -12.68 -13.35 3.72
C SER A 162 -12.23 -14.64 3.02
N GLY A 163 -11.72 -15.60 3.79
CA GLY A 163 -11.13 -16.81 3.23
C GLY A 163 -10.03 -16.49 2.22
N TYR A 164 -10.19 -16.92 0.97
CA TYR A 164 -9.19 -16.67 -0.09
C TYR A 164 -9.24 -15.25 -0.69
N ALA A 165 -10.24 -14.43 -0.35
CA ALA A 165 -10.45 -13.12 -0.98
C ALA A 165 -9.84 -11.98 -0.16
N LEU A 166 -9.14 -11.09 -0.85
CA LEU A 166 -8.65 -9.80 -0.34
C LEU A 166 -9.71 -8.73 -0.66
N ASN A 167 -10.46 -8.26 0.34
CA ASN A 167 -11.64 -7.41 0.10
C ASN A 167 -11.33 -5.92 0.15
N ASN A 168 -10.36 -5.52 0.98
CA ASN A 168 -10.02 -4.12 1.18
C ASN A 168 -8.53 -3.90 1.46
N LEU A 169 -8.03 -2.71 1.10
CA LEU A 169 -6.68 -2.22 1.39
C LEU A 169 -6.74 -0.76 1.83
N ASP A 170 -6.64 -0.55 3.14
CA ASP A 170 -6.61 0.76 3.78
C ASP A 170 -5.17 1.20 4.01
N LEU A 171 -4.73 2.22 3.26
CA LEU A 171 -3.34 2.68 3.27
C LEU A 171 -2.97 3.28 4.62
N LYS A 172 -1.93 2.72 5.26
CA LYS A 172 -1.26 3.27 6.44
C LYS A 172 -0.19 4.29 6.02
N ALA A 173 0.74 3.88 5.17
CA ALA A 173 1.82 4.72 4.68
C ALA A 173 2.24 4.23 3.30
N GLY A 174 2.55 5.14 2.38
CA GLY A 174 3.02 4.79 1.05
C GLY A 174 4.05 5.75 0.50
N ARG A 175 4.97 5.22 -0.29
CA ARG A 175 5.98 6.00 -1.02
C ARG A 175 6.09 5.52 -2.45
N ILE A 176 6.39 6.46 -3.32
CA ILE A 176 6.52 6.25 -4.75
C ILE A 176 7.78 6.94 -5.27
N ALA A 177 8.39 6.34 -6.27
CA ALA A 177 9.48 6.92 -7.02
C ALA A 177 9.31 6.57 -8.50
N LEU A 178 9.51 7.56 -9.35
CA LEU A 178 9.49 7.40 -10.81
C LEU A 178 10.77 7.90 -11.44
N ARG A 179 11.26 7.17 -12.44
CA ARG A 179 12.29 7.65 -13.37
C ARG A 179 11.66 7.87 -14.72
N SER A 180 11.99 9.00 -15.34
CA SER A 180 11.48 9.29 -16.68
C SER A 180 12.34 8.62 -17.75
N ALA A 181 11.71 7.97 -18.72
CA ALA A 181 12.36 7.53 -19.95
C ALA A 181 11.98 8.50 -21.08
N LYS A 182 12.96 9.13 -21.74
CA LYS A 182 12.74 10.14 -22.80
C LYS A 182 11.76 11.25 -22.39
N ASN A 183 11.90 11.77 -21.16
CA ASN A 183 11.01 12.78 -20.56
C ASN A 183 9.53 12.34 -20.42
N ARG A 184 9.27 11.04 -20.28
CA ARG A 184 7.92 10.48 -20.01
C ARG A 184 7.94 9.59 -18.79
N PHE A 185 6.84 9.58 -18.07
CA PHE A 185 6.59 8.60 -17.02
C PHE A 185 5.72 7.47 -17.54
N PHE A 186 6.01 6.27 -17.08
CA PHE A 186 5.02 5.21 -16.97
C PHE A 186 4.47 5.22 -15.54
N THR A 187 3.17 4.98 -15.36
CA THR A 187 2.54 4.99 -14.04
C THR A 187 1.46 3.92 -13.93
N SER A 188 1.59 3.05 -12.93
CA SER A 188 0.59 2.06 -12.52
C SER A 188 -0.27 2.65 -11.39
N LEU A 189 -1.17 3.58 -11.74
CA LEU A 189 -1.88 4.42 -10.75
C LEU A 189 -2.75 3.66 -9.73
N GLU A 190 -3.16 2.43 -10.04
CA GLU A 190 -4.05 1.58 -9.23
C GLU A 190 -3.57 0.12 -9.18
N GLY A 191 -2.27 -0.11 -9.03
CA GLY A 191 -1.67 -1.45 -9.01
C GLY A 191 -2.26 -2.34 -7.90
N SER A 192 -2.50 -1.80 -6.70
CA SER A 192 -3.07 -2.56 -5.58
C SER A 192 -4.53 -2.97 -5.85
N ARG A 193 -5.29 -2.13 -6.54
CA ARG A 193 -6.68 -2.38 -6.92
C ARG A 193 -6.79 -3.51 -7.94
N ALA A 194 -5.84 -3.63 -8.87
CA ALA A 194 -5.81 -4.73 -9.83
C ALA A 194 -5.70 -6.09 -9.11
N ILE A 195 -4.93 -6.16 -8.02
CA ILE A 195 -4.84 -7.34 -7.16
C ILE A 195 -6.18 -7.62 -6.47
N MET A 196 -6.81 -6.60 -5.85
CA MET A 196 -8.11 -6.76 -5.19
C MET A 196 -9.24 -7.20 -6.14
N MET A 197 -9.17 -6.80 -7.42
CA MET A 197 -10.13 -7.22 -8.44
C MET A 197 -10.05 -8.72 -8.79
N LEU A 198 -8.95 -9.41 -8.43
CA LEU A 198 -8.78 -10.83 -8.67
C LEU A 198 -9.43 -11.64 -7.55
N ASN A 199 -10.61 -12.21 -7.83
CA ASN A 199 -11.26 -13.16 -6.93
C ASN A 199 -11.28 -14.56 -7.53
N LEU A 200 -10.64 -15.52 -6.86
CA LEU A 200 -10.53 -16.89 -7.35
C LEU A 200 -11.85 -17.63 -7.48
N LEU A 201 -12.79 -17.41 -6.55
CA LEU A 201 -13.99 -18.23 -6.40
C LEU A 201 -15.20 -17.66 -7.13
N SER A 202 -15.40 -16.34 -7.06
CA SER A 202 -16.47 -15.67 -7.80
C SER A 202 -16.06 -15.35 -9.23
N GLY A 203 -14.75 -15.29 -9.51
CA GLY A 203 -14.22 -14.74 -10.75
C GLY A 203 -14.36 -13.22 -10.80
N SER A 204 -13.93 -12.66 -11.93
CA SER A 204 -14.08 -11.25 -12.29
C SER A 204 -14.14 -11.14 -13.80
N ASP A 205 -15.00 -10.28 -14.33
CA ASP A 205 -15.05 -10.00 -15.77
C ASP A 205 -13.79 -9.27 -16.28
N ARG A 206 -12.87 -8.91 -15.36
CA ARG A 206 -11.60 -8.25 -15.65
C ARG A 206 -10.43 -9.20 -15.83
N PHE A 207 -10.59 -10.50 -15.64
CA PHE A 207 -9.49 -11.48 -15.76
C PHE A 207 -9.89 -12.70 -16.58
N PRO A 208 -8.92 -13.46 -17.12
CA PRO A 208 -9.17 -14.80 -17.65
C PRO A 208 -9.78 -15.70 -16.58
N LYS A 209 -10.55 -16.70 -17.01
CA LYS A 209 -11.25 -17.60 -16.10
C LYS A 209 -10.33 -18.67 -15.54
N ASN A 210 -10.48 -18.99 -14.26
CA ASN A 210 -9.74 -20.09 -13.62
C ASN A 210 -10.67 -21.30 -13.32
N PRO A 211 -10.17 -22.47 -12.89
CA PRO A 211 -11.04 -23.61 -12.58
C PRO A 211 -12.01 -23.36 -11.41
N LEU A 212 -11.62 -22.62 -10.37
CA LEU A 212 -12.39 -22.48 -9.12
C LEU A 212 -13.67 -21.66 -9.29
N GLU A 213 -13.69 -20.71 -10.22
CA GLU A 213 -14.88 -19.92 -10.53
C GLU A 213 -15.94 -20.68 -11.35
N LEU A 214 -15.59 -21.86 -11.89
CA LEU A 214 -16.49 -22.65 -12.73
C LEU A 214 -17.29 -23.72 -11.97
N SER A 215 -18.47 -24.02 -12.48
CA SER A 215 -19.18 -25.25 -12.10
C SER A 215 -18.42 -26.48 -12.58
N ARG A 216 -18.64 -27.64 -11.94
CA ARG A 216 -17.96 -28.89 -12.30
C ARG A 216 -18.08 -29.23 -13.80
N SER A 217 -19.28 -29.10 -14.38
CA SER A 217 -19.52 -29.38 -15.81
C SER A 217 -18.77 -28.42 -16.72
N SER A 218 -18.80 -27.12 -16.39
CA SER A 218 -18.08 -26.09 -17.14
C SER A 218 -16.56 -26.28 -17.05
N MET A 219 -16.04 -26.65 -15.88
CA MET A 219 -14.63 -26.97 -15.68
C MET A 219 -14.20 -28.14 -16.58
N LYS A 220 -14.96 -29.24 -16.61
CA LYS A 220 -14.70 -30.39 -17.50
C LYS A 220 -14.76 -30.03 -18.98
N LYS A 221 -15.62 -29.08 -19.36
CA LYS A 221 -15.71 -28.60 -20.74
C LYS A 221 -14.45 -27.84 -21.13
N ASN A 222 -13.96 -26.95 -20.27
CA ASN A 222 -12.94 -25.96 -20.62
C ASN A 222 -11.50 -26.34 -20.23
N PHE A 223 -11.29 -27.32 -19.34
CA PHE A 223 -9.96 -27.66 -18.81
C PHE A 223 -9.61 -29.15 -18.94
N TYR A 224 -8.31 -29.42 -19.12
CA TYR A 224 -7.67 -30.69 -18.77
C TYR A 224 -7.06 -30.55 -17.37
N LEU A 225 -7.27 -31.57 -16.52
CA LEU A 225 -6.64 -31.66 -15.20
C LEU A 225 -5.73 -32.89 -15.16
N ARG A 226 -4.54 -32.72 -14.58
CA ARG A 226 -3.57 -33.79 -14.34
C ARG A 226 -3.06 -33.68 -12.91
N LEU A 227 -2.97 -34.82 -12.23
CA LEU A 227 -2.25 -34.88 -10.97
C LEU A 227 -0.76 -34.91 -11.29
N ASP A 228 -0.06 -33.83 -10.96
CA ASP A 228 1.36 -33.66 -11.24
C ASP A 228 2.21 -34.32 -10.15
N ASN A 229 1.87 -34.08 -8.88
CA ASN A 229 2.63 -34.60 -7.75
C ASN A 229 1.79 -34.76 -6.47
N LYS A 230 2.33 -35.52 -5.49
CA LYS A 230 1.80 -35.65 -4.13
C LYS A 230 2.95 -35.61 -3.12
N TYR A 231 2.78 -34.83 -2.06
CA TYR A 231 3.69 -34.87 -0.91
C TYR A 231 2.90 -34.81 0.40
N LEU A 232 3.56 -35.19 1.49
CA LEU A 232 3.03 -35.03 2.84
C LEU A 232 3.50 -33.70 3.42
N GLU A 233 2.60 -32.99 4.09
CA GLU A 233 2.91 -31.77 4.82
C GLU A 233 2.55 -31.96 6.31
N GLY A 234 3.48 -31.59 7.20
CA GLY A 234 3.30 -31.68 8.66
C GLY A 234 2.91 -33.09 9.16
N ASN A 235 1.77 -33.17 9.84
CA ASN A 235 1.19 -34.37 10.49
C ASN A 235 0.66 -35.45 9.50
N ALA A 236 1.33 -35.66 8.37
CA ALA A 236 0.94 -36.58 7.30
C ALA A 236 -0.34 -36.19 6.52
N ASP A 237 -0.63 -34.89 6.41
CA ASP A 237 -1.69 -34.42 5.52
C ASP A 237 -1.21 -34.46 4.06
N SER A 238 -1.97 -35.15 3.18
CA SER A 238 -1.58 -35.29 1.78
C SER A 238 -1.93 -34.02 0.98
N VAL A 239 -0.91 -33.42 0.36
CA VAL A 239 -1.05 -32.30 -0.57
C VAL A 239 -1.02 -32.83 -2.00
N TYR A 240 -2.03 -32.46 -2.78
CA TYR A 240 -2.14 -32.80 -4.20
C TYR A 240 -1.74 -31.58 -5.02
N VAL A 241 -0.79 -31.77 -5.94
CA VAL A 241 -0.42 -30.76 -6.93
C VAL A 241 -1.17 -31.08 -8.23
N ILE A 242 -2.16 -30.27 -8.56
CA ILE A 242 -3.00 -30.44 -9.74
C ILE A 242 -2.59 -29.41 -10.78
N GLU A 243 -2.10 -29.89 -11.92
CA GLU A 243 -1.92 -29.06 -13.11
C GLU A 243 -3.26 -28.93 -13.84
N TYR A 244 -3.56 -27.71 -14.30
CA TYR A 244 -4.72 -27.41 -15.11
C TYR A 244 -4.33 -26.62 -16.35
N GLN A 245 -4.82 -27.05 -17.50
CA GLN A 245 -4.57 -26.41 -18.79
C GLN A 245 -5.89 -26.20 -19.53
N PRO A 246 -6.14 -25.02 -20.11
CA PRO A 246 -7.35 -24.78 -20.86
C PRO A 246 -7.29 -25.54 -22.19
N LYS A 247 -8.44 -26.06 -22.63
CA LYS A 247 -8.57 -26.73 -23.93
C LYS A 247 -8.52 -25.74 -25.08
N ASP A 248 -8.90 -24.50 -24.82
CA ASP A 248 -8.82 -23.36 -25.73
C ASP A 248 -7.77 -22.36 -25.21
N LYS A 249 -6.75 -22.08 -26.01
CA LYS A 249 -5.62 -21.21 -25.67
C LYS A 249 -5.77 -19.78 -26.19
N ASN A 250 -6.99 -19.32 -26.44
CA ASN A 250 -7.28 -17.96 -26.94
C ASN A 250 -7.16 -16.81 -25.90
N GLY A 251 -6.56 -17.07 -24.74
CA GLY A 251 -6.41 -16.08 -23.68
C GLY A 251 -7.65 -15.83 -22.79
N ALA A 252 -8.73 -16.61 -22.95
CA ALA A 252 -9.92 -16.48 -22.10
C ALA A 252 -9.82 -17.23 -20.76
N PHE A 253 -8.82 -18.11 -20.61
CA PHE A 253 -8.64 -18.96 -19.44
C PHE A 253 -7.18 -18.92 -18.96
N PHE A 254 -6.99 -19.01 -17.65
CA PHE A 254 -5.66 -19.22 -17.06
C PHE A 254 -5.23 -20.68 -17.18
N GLU A 255 -3.93 -20.93 -17.25
CA GLU A 255 -3.31 -22.23 -17.01
C GLU A 255 -2.43 -22.17 -15.75
N GLY A 256 -2.14 -23.31 -15.13
CA GLY A 256 -1.26 -23.32 -13.96
C GLY A 256 -1.33 -24.59 -13.12
N LYS A 257 -0.96 -24.44 -11.84
CA LYS A 257 -0.95 -25.51 -10.84
C LYS A 257 -1.68 -25.07 -9.58
N MET A 258 -2.26 -26.02 -8.87
CA MET A 258 -2.94 -25.80 -7.60
C MET A 258 -2.47 -26.84 -6.58
N TRP A 259 -2.07 -26.38 -5.40
CA TRP A 259 -1.70 -27.21 -4.26
C TRP A 259 -2.89 -27.28 -3.31
N ILE A 260 -3.42 -28.49 -3.11
CA ILE A 260 -4.62 -28.72 -2.32
C ILE A 260 -4.31 -29.68 -1.18
N ASN A 261 -4.54 -29.26 0.07
CA ASN A 261 -4.63 -30.17 1.20
C ASN A 261 -5.90 -31.02 1.01
N LYS A 262 -5.71 -32.32 0.73
CA LYS A 262 -6.81 -33.23 0.39
C LYS A 262 -7.76 -33.45 1.56
N THR A 263 -7.22 -33.67 2.76
CA THR A 263 -7.99 -33.99 3.97
C THR A 263 -8.95 -32.85 4.30
N LYS A 264 -8.42 -31.61 4.33
CA LYS A 264 -9.18 -30.40 4.64
C LYS A 264 -9.94 -29.85 3.43
N SER A 265 -9.60 -30.29 2.21
CA SER A 265 -10.15 -29.75 0.97
C SER A 265 -9.95 -28.22 0.89
N GLN A 266 -8.72 -27.80 1.15
CA GLN A 266 -8.30 -26.41 1.21
C GLN A 266 -7.15 -26.17 0.22
N ILE A 267 -7.15 -24.99 -0.38
CA ILE A 267 -6.12 -24.57 -1.33
C ILE A 267 -5.00 -23.92 -0.53
N LEU A 268 -3.77 -24.35 -0.78
CA LEU A 268 -2.57 -23.81 -0.14
C LEU A 268 -1.86 -22.82 -1.07
N LYS A 269 -1.85 -23.11 -2.37
CA LYS A 269 -1.21 -22.29 -3.40
C LYS A 269 -1.90 -22.48 -4.74
N ILE A 270 -1.91 -21.44 -5.57
CA ILE A 270 -2.34 -21.51 -6.97
C ILE A 270 -1.46 -20.61 -7.84
N THR A 271 -1.08 -21.08 -9.02
CA THR A 271 -0.49 -20.25 -10.08
C THR A 271 -1.49 -20.02 -11.18
N LEU A 272 -1.54 -18.81 -11.74
CA LEU A 272 -2.42 -18.37 -12.81
C LEU A 272 -1.56 -17.71 -13.91
N ASN A 273 -1.40 -18.40 -15.03
CA ASN A 273 -0.61 -17.95 -16.17
C ASN A 273 -1.51 -17.75 -17.38
N CYS A 274 -1.35 -16.64 -18.08
CA CYS A 274 -2.07 -16.38 -19.32
C CYS A 274 -1.24 -15.50 -20.23
N THR A 275 -0.96 -15.98 -21.44
CA THR A 275 -0.41 -15.16 -22.52
C THR A 275 -1.54 -14.61 -23.38
N ASN A 276 -1.42 -13.37 -23.83
CA ASN A 276 -2.42 -12.69 -24.65
C ASN A 276 -3.82 -12.71 -24.02
N ALA A 277 -3.91 -12.28 -22.76
CA ALA A 277 -5.14 -12.29 -21.98
C ALA A 277 -6.25 -11.50 -22.68
N LYS A 278 -7.38 -12.15 -22.90
CA LYS A 278 -8.53 -11.56 -23.60
C LYS A 278 -9.26 -10.50 -22.75
N THR A 279 -9.17 -10.64 -21.44
CA THR A 279 -9.72 -9.73 -20.44
C THR A 279 -8.61 -9.36 -19.45
N HIS A 280 -8.53 -8.08 -19.11
CA HIS A 280 -7.57 -7.53 -18.14
C HIS A 280 -8.15 -6.28 -17.47
N PRO A 281 -7.69 -5.88 -16.26
CA PRO A 281 -8.19 -4.69 -15.58
C PRO A 281 -7.57 -3.38 -16.08
N PHE A 282 -6.49 -3.44 -16.86
CA PHE A 282 -5.71 -2.27 -17.26
C PHE A 282 -6.40 -1.40 -18.31
N LEU A 283 -6.30 -0.08 -18.15
CA LEU A 283 -6.81 0.92 -19.07
C LEU A 283 -5.69 1.88 -19.46
N ALA A 284 -5.71 2.34 -20.72
CA ALA A 284 -4.80 3.39 -21.16
C ALA A 284 -5.19 4.74 -20.54
N LEU A 285 -4.20 5.52 -20.11
CA LEU A 285 -4.44 6.79 -19.41
C LEU A 285 -4.98 7.88 -20.35
N PHE A 286 -4.56 7.84 -21.62
CA PHE A 286 -4.95 8.83 -22.62
C PHE A 286 -5.75 8.19 -23.75
N GLN A 287 -6.68 8.94 -24.33
CA GLN A 287 -7.51 8.48 -25.46
C GLN A 287 -6.68 8.10 -26.71
N SER A 288 -5.50 8.69 -26.87
CA SER A 288 -4.56 8.38 -27.96
C SER A 288 -3.77 7.09 -27.75
N ASP A 289 -3.91 6.46 -26.60
CA ASP A 289 -3.06 5.37 -26.19
C ASP A 289 -3.85 4.06 -26.15
N LYS A 290 -3.15 2.93 -26.25
CA LYS A 290 -3.76 1.60 -26.31
C LYS A 290 -2.91 0.57 -25.59
N VAL A 291 -3.57 -0.21 -24.73
CA VAL A 291 -3.06 -1.51 -24.27
C VAL A 291 -3.33 -2.52 -25.37
N SER A 292 -2.26 -2.99 -26.01
CA SER A 292 -2.37 -3.91 -27.16
C SER A 292 -2.37 -5.37 -26.72
N ASN A 293 -1.67 -5.68 -25.64
CA ASN A 293 -1.53 -7.03 -25.14
C ASN A 293 -1.21 -7.03 -23.65
N VAL A 294 -1.65 -8.09 -22.96
CA VAL A 294 -1.36 -8.32 -21.54
C VAL A 294 -1.02 -9.79 -21.31
N ASN A 295 0.09 -10.03 -20.64
CA ASN A 295 0.48 -11.34 -20.15
C ASN A 295 0.46 -11.35 -18.62
N PHE A 296 -0.01 -12.43 -18.01
CA PHE A 296 -0.05 -12.62 -16.56
C PHE A 296 0.78 -13.82 -16.13
N THR A 297 1.48 -13.66 -15.01
CA THR A 297 2.11 -14.72 -14.23
C THR A 297 1.86 -14.42 -12.76
N ILE A 298 0.81 -15.02 -12.22
CA ILE A 298 0.33 -14.71 -10.86
C ILE A 298 0.48 -15.94 -9.98
N THR A 299 0.96 -15.77 -8.77
CA THR A 299 0.98 -16.81 -7.73
C THR A 299 0.24 -16.32 -6.51
N GLN A 300 -0.72 -17.08 -5.99
CA GLN A 300 -1.35 -16.80 -4.70
C GLN A 300 -1.06 -17.94 -3.72
N SER A 301 -0.79 -17.59 -2.47
CA SER A 301 -0.66 -18.54 -1.37
C SER A 301 -1.67 -18.25 -0.26
N PHE A 302 -1.99 -19.29 0.49
CA PHE A 302 -2.96 -19.26 1.57
C PHE A 302 -2.36 -19.96 2.78
N LYS A 303 -2.65 -19.41 3.96
CA LYS A 303 -2.23 -20.01 5.23
C LYS A 303 -3.42 -20.46 6.02
N GLU A 304 -3.20 -21.39 6.93
CA GLU A 304 -4.24 -21.83 7.85
C GLU A 304 -4.33 -20.86 9.04
N LEU A 305 -5.53 -20.35 9.29
CA LEU A 305 -5.88 -19.55 10.45
C LEU A 305 -7.15 -20.14 11.08
N ASN A 306 -7.06 -20.59 12.33
CA ASN A 306 -8.18 -21.20 13.06
C ASN A 306 -8.86 -22.36 12.29
N GLY A 307 -8.09 -23.21 11.61
CA GLY A 307 -8.59 -24.37 10.85
C GLY A 307 -9.14 -24.06 9.45
N HIS A 308 -9.09 -22.79 9.01
CA HIS A 308 -9.54 -22.37 7.69
C HIS A 308 -8.40 -21.72 6.90
N ALA A 309 -8.37 -21.94 5.60
CA ALA A 309 -7.43 -21.25 4.73
C ALA A 309 -7.85 -19.79 4.50
N VAL A 310 -6.90 -18.87 4.68
CA VAL A 310 -7.05 -17.43 4.47
C VAL A 310 -5.97 -16.92 3.52
N PHE A 311 -6.26 -15.82 2.81
CA PHE A 311 -5.29 -15.12 1.98
C PHE A 311 -3.99 -14.83 2.75
N ASN A 312 -2.85 -15.15 2.13
CA ASN A 312 -1.53 -14.94 2.71
C ASN A 312 -0.67 -14.05 1.83
N GLN A 313 -0.53 -14.39 0.56
CA GLN A 313 0.34 -13.65 -0.36
C GLN A 313 -0.17 -13.71 -1.79
N ILE A 314 0.18 -12.69 -2.57
CA ILE A 314 0.13 -12.70 -4.02
C ILE A 314 1.40 -12.12 -4.64
N ASP A 315 1.97 -12.86 -5.58
CA ASP A 315 2.97 -12.37 -6.53
C ASP A 315 2.23 -12.11 -7.84
N PHE A 316 2.01 -10.84 -8.16
CA PHE A 316 1.22 -10.40 -9.30
C PHE A 316 2.15 -9.81 -10.37
N ILE A 317 2.64 -10.67 -11.26
CA ILE A 317 3.52 -10.27 -12.36
C ILE A 317 2.70 -10.14 -13.64
N TYR A 318 2.90 -9.05 -14.37
CA TYR A 318 2.30 -8.85 -15.68
C TYR A 318 3.23 -8.12 -16.64
N THR A 319 3.02 -8.34 -17.93
CA THR A 319 3.63 -7.55 -19.00
C THR A 319 2.54 -6.89 -19.83
N ILE A 320 2.66 -5.59 -20.08
CA ILE A 320 1.77 -4.82 -20.94
C ILE A 320 2.53 -4.36 -22.18
N ASP A 321 2.04 -4.72 -23.36
CA ASP A 321 2.48 -4.09 -24.60
C ASP A 321 1.61 -2.86 -24.84
N TYR A 322 2.25 -1.68 -24.81
CA TYR A 322 1.59 -0.39 -24.79
C TYR A 322 1.98 0.45 -26.00
N ASN A 323 0.98 1.02 -26.66
CA ASN A 323 1.15 1.99 -27.73
C ASN A 323 0.73 3.36 -27.20
N SER A 324 1.69 4.26 -27.04
CA SER A 324 1.43 5.61 -26.54
C SER A 324 1.37 6.61 -27.68
N ARG A 325 0.47 7.61 -27.56
CA ARG A 325 0.38 8.76 -28.48
C ARG A 325 0.20 8.39 -29.95
N ILE A 326 -0.65 7.40 -30.23
CA ILE A 326 -0.90 6.92 -31.61
C ILE A 326 -1.32 8.09 -32.52
N GLY A 327 -0.70 8.17 -33.69
CA GLY A 327 -0.91 9.19 -34.71
C GLY A 327 -0.26 10.53 -34.42
N LYS A 328 0.59 10.63 -33.38
CA LYS A 328 1.35 11.85 -33.05
C LYS A 328 2.84 11.64 -33.34
N GLU A 329 3.60 12.74 -33.43
CA GLU A 329 5.06 12.70 -33.60
C GLU A 329 5.73 11.93 -32.46
N GLU A 330 5.13 11.96 -31.28
CA GLU A 330 5.56 11.28 -30.08
C GLU A 330 5.21 9.78 -30.00
N GLU A 331 4.60 9.19 -31.03
CA GLU A 331 4.16 7.79 -30.99
C GLU A 331 5.30 6.83 -30.61
N GLU A 332 5.05 5.95 -29.63
CA GLU A 332 6.02 4.94 -29.20
C GLU A 332 5.29 3.67 -28.78
N SER A 333 5.78 2.53 -29.26
CA SER A 333 5.39 1.19 -28.81
C SER A 333 6.47 0.63 -27.90
N TYR A 334 6.08 0.14 -26.73
CA TYR A 334 7.00 -0.45 -25.77
C TYR A 334 6.29 -1.46 -24.88
N SER A 335 7.06 -2.36 -24.27
CA SER A 335 6.58 -3.34 -23.30
C SER A 335 7.04 -2.94 -21.90
N ILE A 336 6.11 -3.00 -20.94
CA ILE A 336 6.42 -2.79 -19.52
C ILE A 336 6.17 -4.10 -18.78
N LYS A 337 7.19 -4.57 -18.07
CA LYS A 337 7.07 -5.67 -17.12
C LYS A 337 6.91 -5.10 -15.72
N THR A 338 5.83 -5.46 -15.05
CA THR A 338 5.59 -5.05 -13.67
C THR A 338 5.56 -6.28 -12.78
N LYS A 339 6.28 -6.20 -11.65
CA LYS A 339 6.27 -7.19 -10.58
C LYS A 339 5.66 -6.53 -9.36
N ALA A 340 4.52 -7.01 -8.89
CA ALA A 340 3.94 -6.58 -7.64
C ALA A 340 3.87 -7.75 -6.66
N ILE A 341 4.16 -7.49 -5.39
CA ILE A 341 3.96 -8.44 -4.29
C ILE A 341 3.05 -7.79 -3.25
N LEU A 342 2.11 -8.56 -2.73
CA LEU A 342 1.34 -8.18 -1.55
C LEU A 342 1.34 -9.35 -0.57
N TYR A 343 1.74 -9.06 0.66
CA TYR A 343 1.84 -10.04 1.74
C TYR A 343 1.03 -9.61 2.95
N ALA A 344 0.10 -10.45 3.38
CA ALA A 344 -0.71 -10.27 4.58
C ALA A 344 -0.02 -10.89 5.79
N TYR A 345 0.22 -10.10 6.83
CA TYR A 345 0.92 -10.50 8.05
C TYR A 345 0.25 -9.89 9.28
N ASP A 346 0.57 -10.40 10.46
CA ASP A 346 0.01 -9.95 11.74
C ASP A 346 -1.54 -9.90 11.72
N PHE A 347 -2.16 -11.03 12.06
CA PHE A 347 -3.62 -11.20 12.04
C PHE A 347 -4.25 -10.92 13.41
N ASP A 348 -3.43 -10.51 14.37
CA ASP A 348 -3.83 -10.24 15.75
C ASP A 348 -3.86 -8.72 16.02
N ASP A 349 -3.10 -7.93 15.26
CA ASP A 349 -3.05 -6.47 15.37
C ASP A 349 -3.18 -5.75 14.02
N THR A 350 -3.52 -4.45 14.06
CA THR A 350 -3.66 -3.59 12.88
C THR A 350 -3.08 -2.22 13.16
N PHE A 351 -2.62 -1.52 12.12
CA PHE A 351 -2.14 -0.15 12.27
C PHE A 351 -3.23 0.79 12.75
N PHE A 352 -2.85 1.80 13.54
CA PHE A 352 -3.61 3.05 13.59
C PHE A 352 -3.62 3.67 12.19
N LEU A 353 -4.75 3.66 11.49
CA LEU A 353 -4.83 4.24 10.16
C LEU A 353 -4.84 5.77 10.23
N PRO A 354 -4.21 6.46 9.25
CA PRO A 354 -4.32 7.90 9.16
C PRO A 354 -5.78 8.34 9.04
N ILE A 355 -6.17 9.34 9.82
CA ILE A 355 -7.50 9.95 9.75
C ILE A 355 -7.49 10.93 8.59
N PHE A 356 -8.04 10.49 7.46
CA PHE A 356 -8.26 11.31 6.27
C PHE A 356 -9.43 10.72 5.46
N ASP A 357 -10.55 11.44 5.40
CA ASP A 357 -11.72 10.99 4.65
C ASP A 357 -11.63 11.42 3.19
N PHE A 358 -11.86 10.50 2.26
CA PHE A 358 -11.90 10.76 0.81
C PHE A 358 -13.34 10.95 0.26
N ASN A 359 -14.37 10.86 1.13
CA ASN A 359 -15.81 10.96 0.82
C ASN A 359 -16.22 10.28 -0.52
N GLN A 360 -16.71 11.07 -1.49
CA GLN A 360 -17.36 10.59 -2.72
C GLN A 360 -16.37 10.09 -3.78
N TYR A 361 -15.09 10.46 -3.67
CA TYR A 361 -14.06 10.09 -4.65
C TYR A 361 -12.93 9.37 -3.94
N THR A 362 -12.86 8.04 -4.08
CA THR A 362 -11.72 7.27 -3.58
C THR A 362 -10.59 7.33 -4.63
N PRO A 363 -9.48 8.03 -4.37
CA PRO A 363 -8.37 8.05 -5.32
C PRO A 363 -7.69 6.69 -5.40
N GLY A 364 -6.99 6.47 -6.52
CA GLY A 364 -6.04 5.37 -6.69
C GLY A 364 -4.82 5.49 -5.76
N ASP A 365 -3.91 4.52 -5.84
CA ASP A 365 -2.72 4.43 -4.98
C ASP A 365 -1.92 5.74 -4.94
N TYR A 366 -1.62 6.29 -6.12
CA TYR A 366 -0.87 7.54 -6.24
C TYR A 366 -1.60 8.75 -5.64
N GLY A 367 -2.92 8.79 -5.78
CA GLY A 367 -3.73 9.89 -5.24
C GLY A 367 -3.83 9.83 -3.72
N LYS A 368 -3.98 8.62 -3.14
CA LYS A 368 -3.89 8.42 -1.68
C LYS A 368 -2.51 8.84 -1.16
N ILE A 369 -1.45 8.41 -1.83
CA ILE A 369 -0.07 8.75 -1.46
C ILE A 369 0.22 10.25 -1.62
N ASN A 370 -0.39 10.93 -2.60
CA ASN A 370 -0.29 12.39 -2.73
C ASN A 370 -1.02 13.13 -1.61
N ALA A 371 -2.19 12.62 -1.19
CA ALA A 371 -2.99 13.23 -0.14
C ALA A 371 -2.31 13.18 1.23
N MET A 372 -1.59 12.09 1.52
CA MET A 372 -0.92 11.90 2.80
C MET A 372 0.45 12.60 2.82
N PRO A 373 0.79 13.36 3.87
CA PRO A 373 2.14 13.90 4.04
C PRO A 373 3.17 12.76 4.12
N TYR A 374 4.38 13.01 3.61
CA TYR A 374 5.46 12.03 3.72
C TYR A 374 5.84 11.86 5.19
N ASN A 375 5.80 10.61 5.69
CA ASN A 375 6.03 10.29 7.09
C ASN A 375 7.48 9.82 7.31
N ASP A 376 8.40 10.77 7.50
CA ASP A 376 9.83 10.46 7.72
C ASP A 376 10.05 9.61 8.99
N PHE A 377 9.20 9.75 10.03
CA PHE A 377 9.31 8.94 11.26
C PHE A 377 8.98 7.47 10.98
N PHE A 378 7.85 7.20 10.34
CA PHE A 378 7.45 5.84 9.95
C PHE A 378 8.55 5.17 9.13
N TRP A 379 8.99 5.80 8.03
CA TRP A 379 9.97 5.19 7.12
C TRP A 379 11.36 5.00 7.76
N ARG A 380 11.70 5.79 8.78
CA ARG A 380 12.98 5.65 9.47
C ARG A 380 12.98 4.61 10.59
N PHE A 381 11.85 4.40 11.26
CA PHE A 381 11.79 3.63 12.51
C PHE A 381 10.87 2.42 12.49
N ASN A 382 10.05 2.22 11.45
CA ASN A 382 9.21 1.03 11.36
C ASN A 382 10.07 -0.25 11.31
N ASP A 383 9.61 -1.27 12.04
CA ASP A 383 10.18 -2.62 12.10
C ASP A 383 9.14 -3.64 11.58
N GLU A 384 8.40 -3.22 10.55
CA GLU A 384 7.35 -3.99 9.91
C GLU A 384 7.91 -4.92 8.83
N TYR A 385 7.09 -5.87 8.36
CA TYR A 385 7.50 -6.77 7.26
C TYR A 385 7.86 -5.99 6.00
N SER A 386 9.04 -6.27 5.45
CA SER A 386 9.52 -5.71 4.18
C SER A 386 10.17 -6.78 3.30
N LEU A 387 10.33 -6.47 2.01
CA LEU A 387 11.12 -7.29 1.10
C LEU A 387 12.53 -6.72 1.01
N ASN A 388 13.47 -7.32 1.74
CA ASN A 388 14.85 -6.85 1.78
C ASN A 388 15.70 -7.49 0.67
N ASP A 389 16.76 -6.82 0.27
CA ASP A 389 17.80 -7.37 -0.60
C ASP A 389 19.19 -6.99 -0.09
N SER A 390 20.23 -7.62 -0.65
CA SER A 390 21.61 -7.48 -0.17
C SER A 390 22.23 -6.09 -0.37
N ILE A 391 21.61 -5.23 -1.18
CA ILE A 391 22.13 -3.89 -1.54
C ILE A 391 21.18 -2.75 -1.18
N ASP A 392 20.05 -3.05 -0.54
CA ASP A 392 18.95 -2.13 -0.27
C ASP A 392 18.46 -1.40 -1.54
N SER A 393 18.16 -2.16 -2.60
CA SER A 393 17.85 -1.61 -3.92
C SER A 393 16.68 -0.61 -3.93
N ASN A 394 15.69 -0.80 -3.04
CA ASN A 394 14.58 0.14 -2.88
C ASN A 394 15.08 1.50 -2.39
N GLU A 395 15.88 1.53 -1.32
CA GLU A 395 16.44 2.77 -0.77
C GLU A 395 17.37 3.46 -1.77
N LEU A 396 18.20 2.69 -2.50
CA LEU A 396 19.01 3.22 -3.59
C LEU A 396 18.13 3.87 -4.67
N PHE A 397 17.00 3.24 -5.03
CA PHE A 397 16.08 3.80 -6.00
C PHE A 397 15.39 5.09 -5.50
N PHE A 398 14.97 5.16 -4.24
CA PHE A 398 14.36 6.37 -3.66
C PHE A 398 15.35 7.52 -3.48
N SER A 399 16.60 7.22 -3.13
CA SER A 399 17.63 8.22 -2.85
C SER A 399 18.37 8.71 -4.11
N ASP A 400 18.25 8.00 -5.23
CA ASP A 400 18.85 8.38 -6.50
C ASP A 400 18.32 9.75 -6.99
N SER A 401 19.24 10.63 -7.37
CA SER A 401 18.93 11.99 -7.86
C SER A 401 18.06 12.03 -9.12
N THR A 402 18.02 10.95 -9.90
CA THR A 402 17.19 10.82 -11.10
C THR A 402 15.77 10.36 -10.81
N SER A 403 15.53 9.86 -9.59
CA SER A 403 14.21 9.42 -9.14
C SER A 403 13.41 10.60 -8.58
N LEU A 404 12.19 10.76 -9.07
CA LEU A 404 11.23 11.73 -8.54
C LEU A 404 10.30 11.03 -7.56
N THR A 405 10.37 11.41 -6.29
CA THR A 405 9.65 10.78 -5.18
C THR A 405 8.40 11.55 -4.78
N ASN A 406 7.66 11.11 -3.75
CA ASN A 406 6.52 11.85 -3.18
C ASN A 406 6.81 13.35 -3.00
N LYS A 407 8.05 13.70 -2.62
CA LYS A 407 8.46 15.06 -2.28
C LYS A 407 8.54 15.98 -3.52
N SER A 408 8.83 15.44 -4.70
CA SER A 408 9.08 16.19 -5.94
C SER A 408 8.10 15.88 -7.08
N LEU A 409 7.48 14.71 -7.08
CA LEU A 409 6.69 14.19 -8.19
C LEU A 409 5.40 15.00 -8.44
N PHE A 410 4.73 15.42 -7.36
CA PHE A 410 3.46 16.17 -7.44
C PHE A 410 3.64 17.69 -7.51
N LYS A 411 4.89 18.15 -7.63
CA LYS A 411 5.25 19.56 -7.76
C LYS A 411 6.01 19.77 -9.07
N LYS A 412 6.26 21.03 -9.43
CA LYS A 412 7.14 21.37 -10.56
C LYS A 412 8.50 20.66 -10.37
N ASN A 413 8.92 19.93 -11.40
CA ASN A 413 10.16 19.16 -11.41
C ASN A 413 10.84 19.22 -12.79
N THR A 414 11.91 18.44 -12.97
CA THR A 414 12.73 18.42 -14.19
C THR A 414 11.97 17.90 -15.42
N VAL A 415 10.93 17.08 -15.22
CA VAL A 415 10.17 16.43 -16.29
C VAL A 415 8.83 17.13 -16.54
N SER A 416 8.13 17.52 -15.48
CA SER A 416 6.82 18.17 -15.53
C SER A 416 6.84 19.57 -14.91
N LYS A 417 6.33 20.55 -15.65
CA LYS A 417 6.18 21.93 -15.18
C LYS A 417 5.13 22.10 -14.07
N LYS A 418 4.17 21.18 -13.96
CA LYS A 418 3.06 21.24 -12.99
C LYS A 418 3.07 20.09 -11.97
N GLY A 419 3.94 19.10 -12.13
CA GLY A 419 3.88 17.83 -11.40
C GLY A 419 3.09 16.76 -12.15
N LEU A 420 2.94 15.59 -11.54
CA LEU A 420 2.28 14.44 -12.16
C LEU A 420 0.77 14.63 -12.36
N PHE A 421 0.10 15.29 -11.41
CA PHE A 421 -1.35 15.54 -11.48
C PHE A 421 -1.66 16.98 -11.85
N GLU A 422 -2.76 17.17 -12.57
CA GLU A 422 -3.28 18.51 -12.88
C GLU A 422 -3.82 19.19 -11.61
N HIS A 423 -4.45 18.41 -10.73
CA HIS A 423 -5.07 18.85 -9.49
C HIS A 423 -4.61 17.95 -8.33
N PRO A 424 -3.38 18.12 -7.82
CA PRO A 424 -2.91 17.36 -6.67
C PRO A 424 -3.58 17.83 -5.37
N TYR A 425 -3.66 16.96 -4.38
CA TYR A 425 -3.87 17.37 -2.99
C TYR A 425 -2.74 18.29 -2.57
N LEU A 426 -3.07 19.40 -1.92
CA LEU A 426 -2.10 20.41 -1.52
C LEU A 426 -2.12 20.55 0.01
N SER A 427 -0.97 20.29 0.63
CA SER A 427 -0.75 20.65 2.03
C SER A 427 -0.60 22.17 2.17
N TRP A 428 -1.05 22.69 3.31
CA TRP A 428 -0.88 24.09 3.66
C TRP A 428 0.60 24.48 3.65
N SER A 429 0.86 25.67 3.13
CA SER A 429 2.18 26.32 3.16
C SER A 429 1.99 27.82 3.09
N GLU A 430 3.04 28.60 3.34
CA GLU A 430 3.01 30.05 3.18
C GLU A 430 2.72 30.48 1.73
N ASN A 431 2.97 29.60 0.73
CA ASN A 431 2.59 29.86 -0.65
C ASN A 431 1.06 29.86 -0.82
N ARG A 432 0.54 30.99 -1.28
CA ARG A 432 -0.90 31.19 -1.44
C ARG A 432 -1.47 30.38 -2.61
N ILE A 433 -2.65 29.82 -2.40
CA ILE A 433 -3.35 29.06 -3.42
C ILE A 433 -4.24 29.98 -4.25
N LYS A 434 -4.43 29.61 -5.52
CA LYS A 434 -5.37 30.26 -6.43
C LYS A 434 -6.20 29.22 -7.14
N PHE A 435 -7.50 29.48 -7.23
CA PHE A 435 -8.38 28.68 -8.08
C PHE A 435 -8.12 29.06 -9.54
N ARG A 436 -8.04 28.04 -10.40
CA ARG A 436 -7.91 28.29 -11.84
C ARG A 436 -9.20 28.94 -12.32
N GLU A 437 -9.09 30.04 -13.06
CA GLU A 437 -10.25 30.62 -13.75
C GLU A 437 -10.80 29.57 -14.72
N ASN A 438 -12.05 29.17 -14.50
CA ASN A 438 -12.76 28.34 -15.45
C ASN A 438 -12.96 29.17 -16.72
N PHE A 439 -12.16 28.91 -17.76
CA PHE A 439 -12.60 29.26 -19.11
C PHE A 439 -13.92 28.52 -19.32
N SER A 440 -14.98 29.28 -19.61
CA SER A 440 -16.33 28.76 -19.74
C SER A 440 -16.32 27.53 -20.63
N ASP A 441 -16.58 26.36 -20.05
CA ASP A 441 -17.01 25.22 -20.84
C ASP A 441 -18.35 25.64 -21.43
N THR A 442 -18.43 25.74 -22.76
CA THR A 442 -19.54 26.34 -23.50
C THR A 442 -20.88 25.60 -23.32
N LEU A 443 -20.94 24.62 -22.41
CA LEU A 443 -22.04 23.67 -22.23
C LEU A 443 -22.81 23.78 -20.91
N VAL A 444 -22.44 24.65 -19.96
CA VAL A 444 -23.26 24.82 -18.74
C VAL A 444 -23.34 26.29 -18.28
N GLN A 445 -23.92 27.15 -19.11
CA GLN A 445 -24.69 28.29 -18.58
C GLN A 445 -26.15 27.85 -18.41
N GLN A 446 -26.40 26.92 -17.49
CA GLN A 446 -27.72 26.86 -16.88
C GLN A 446 -27.68 27.78 -15.66
N ASN A 447 -28.45 28.88 -15.73
CA ASN A 447 -28.87 29.65 -14.58
C ASN A 447 -29.55 28.71 -13.58
N THR A 448 -28.77 28.07 -12.72
CA THR A 448 -29.29 27.36 -11.56
C THR A 448 -29.66 28.44 -10.55
N ALA A 449 -30.96 28.69 -10.44
CA ALA A 449 -31.53 29.42 -9.31
C ALA A 449 -31.18 28.61 -8.04
N GLY A 450 -30.15 29.07 -7.33
CA GLY A 450 -29.61 28.44 -6.12
C GLY A 450 -28.93 29.50 -5.27
N TYR A 451 -28.92 29.28 -3.95
CA TYR A 451 -28.31 30.21 -3.01
C TYR A 451 -26.80 30.31 -3.28
N ASN A 452 -26.19 31.49 -3.07
CA ASN A 452 -24.74 31.65 -3.31
C ASN A 452 -23.88 30.70 -2.45
N SER A 453 -24.41 30.22 -1.32
CA SER A 453 -23.79 29.17 -0.48
C SER A 453 -23.66 27.81 -1.17
N GLU A 454 -24.45 27.52 -2.20
CA GLU A 454 -24.40 26.26 -2.98
C GLU A 454 -23.45 26.36 -4.17
N LYS A 455 -22.92 27.55 -4.45
CA LYS A 455 -22.03 27.80 -5.60
C LYS A 455 -20.56 27.60 -5.27
N TYR A 456 -20.21 27.23 -4.05
CA TYR A 456 -18.84 26.89 -3.68
C TYR A 456 -18.80 25.84 -2.56
N ASN A 457 -17.71 25.07 -2.52
CA ASN A 457 -17.32 24.20 -1.41
C ASN A 457 -15.81 24.28 -1.26
N LEU A 458 -15.30 24.48 -0.04
CA LEU A 458 -13.86 24.48 0.26
C LEU A 458 -13.58 23.31 1.21
N ALA A 459 -13.15 22.19 0.63
CA ALA A 459 -12.87 20.96 1.36
C ALA A 459 -11.45 20.98 1.91
N VAL A 460 -11.26 21.69 3.01
CA VAL A 460 -10.00 21.66 3.78
C VAL A 460 -10.13 20.63 4.90
N LYS A 461 -9.19 19.69 4.95
CA LYS A 461 -9.17 18.54 5.87
C LYS A 461 -7.92 18.61 6.75
N ILE A 462 -8.04 18.19 8.00
CA ILE A 462 -6.90 18.05 8.91
C ILE A 462 -6.54 16.57 8.96
N PHE A 463 -5.39 16.22 8.40
CA PHE A 463 -4.81 14.88 8.48
C PHE A 463 -4.22 14.64 9.87
N LEU A 464 -4.41 13.42 10.38
CA LEU A 464 -3.75 12.92 11.59
C LEU A 464 -3.24 11.50 11.36
N ASP A 465 -1.98 11.26 11.69
CA ASP A 465 -1.41 9.92 11.80
C ASP A 465 -0.63 9.79 13.11
N LYS A 466 -0.70 8.59 13.72
CA LYS A 466 0.00 8.24 14.95
C LYS A 466 0.83 6.99 14.70
N ASN A 467 2.10 7.05 15.07
CA ASN A 467 3.06 5.95 14.88
C ASN A 467 3.79 5.71 16.19
N SER A 468 3.91 4.45 16.61
CA SER A 468 4.64 4.08 17.82
C SER A 468 5.56 2.92 17.47
N TYR A 469 6.86 3.17 17.50
CA TYR A 469 7.91 2.20 17.21
C TYR A 469 9.02 2.34 18.24
N ALA A 470 9.54 1.20 18.71
CA ALA A 470 10.41 1.15 19.88
C ALA A 470 9.83 1.98 21.05
N ASP A 471 10.64 2.83 21.68
CA ASP A 471 10.23 3.71 22.79
C ASP A 471 9.75 5.09 22.32
N SER A 472 9.44 5.26 21.03
CA SER A 472 9.09 6.55 20.43
C SER A 472 7.69 6.56 19.82
N THR A 473 6.94 7.62 20.12
CA THR A 473 5.65 7.90 19.48
C THR A 473 5.72 9.22 18.73
N ASP A 474 5.34 9.20 17.46
CA ASP A 474 5.18 10.37 16.60
C ASP A 474 3.71 10.64 16.27
N ILE A 475 3.36 11.92 16.21
CA ILE A 475 2.04 12.40 15.82
C ILE A 475 2.23 13.36 14.65
N LEU A 476 1.92 12.87 13.45
CA LEU A 476 2.01 13.62 12.22
C LEU A 476 0.65 14.24 11.91
N THR A 477 0.62 15.55 11.71
CA THR A 477 -0.60 16.26 11.30
C THR A 477 -0.31 17.18 10.12
N ALA A 478 -1.29 17.39 9.25
CA ALA A 478 -1.20 18.35 8.17
C ALA A 478 -2.57 18.92 7.80
N THR A 479 -2.60 20.16 7.33
CA THR A 479 -3.81 20.78 6.77
C THR A 479 -3.74 20.63 5.27
N ILE A 480 -4.76 20.04 4.64
CA ILE A 480 -4.75 19.68 3.22
C ILE A 480 -6.03 20.17 2.57
N ILE A 481 -5.93 20.81 1.41
CA ILE A 481 -7.09 21.08 0.57
C ILE A 481 -7.30 19.95 -0.44
N ASP A 482 -8.53 19.43 -0.46
CA ASP A 482 -8.97 18.38 -1.38
C ASP A 482 -9.49 19.02 -2.67
N PRO A 483 -8.79 18.84 -3.81
CA PRO A 483 -9.18 19.46 -5.06
C PRO A 483 -10.36 18.79 -5.75
N TYR A 484 -10.73 17.56 -5.35
CA TYR A 484 -11.83 16.80 -5.95
C TYR A 484 -13.18 17.16 -5.33
N GLU A 485 -13.18 17.65 -4.10
CA GLU A 485 -14.36 18.18 -3.41
C GLU A 485 -14.45 19.70 -3.44
N SER A 486 -13.31 20.40 -3.59
CA SER A 486 -13.29 21.86 -3.58
C SER A 486 -13.69 22.44 -4.93
N TYR A 487 -14.65 23.36 -4.92
CA TYR A 487 -15.04 24.14 -6.10
C TYR A 487 -15.45 25.56 -5.72
N TYR A 488 -15.26 26.50 -6.64
CA TYR A 488 -15.71 27.88 -6.49
C TYR A 488 -16.30 28.35 -7.82
N ARG A 489 -17.63 28.42 -7.92
CA ARG A 489 -18.38 28.75 -9.16
C ARG A 489 -18.86 30.21 -9.16
N LEU A 490 -18.35 31.03 -8.25
CA LEU A 490 -18.56 32.47 -8.22
C LEU A 490 -17.38 33.17 -8.92
N PRO A 491 -17.52 34.44 -9.36
CA PRO A 491 -16.41 35.19 -9.92
C PRO A 491 -15.21 35.18 -8.96
N MET A 492 -14.03 34.89 -9.51
CA MET A 492 -12.77 34.97 -8.78
C MET A 492 -12.19 36.38 -8.90
N ASP A 493 -11.91 37.00 -7.77
CA ASP A 493 -11.25 38.29 -7.64
C ASP A 493 -10.30 38.29 -6.42
N LYS A 494 -9.72 39.45 -6.13
CA LYS A 494 -8.82 39.62 -4.97
C LYS A 494 -9.51 39.35 -3.63
N GLN A 495 -10.82 39.61 -3.55
CA GLN A 495 -11.60 39.41 -2.34
C GLN A 495 -11.84 37.92 -2.11
N SER A 496 -12.23 37.17 -3.14
CA SER A 496 -12.37 35.71 -3.05
C SER A 496 -11.04 35.01 -2.83
N ASP A 497 -9.96 35.45 -3.50
CA ASP A 497 -8.59 34.95 -3.27
C ASP A 497 -8.19 35.11 -1.79
N CYS A 498 -8.43 36.30 -1.23
CA CYS A 498 -8.16 36.60 0.19
C CYS A 498 -9.00 35.72 1.13
N PHE A 499 -10.30 35.61 0.86
CA PHE A 499 -11.23 34.81 1.66
C PHE A 499 -10.84 33.32 1.69
N ILE A 500 -10.52 32.73 0.53
CA ILE A 500 -10.15 31.32 0.40
C ILE A 500 -8.84 31.03 1.16
N ASN A 501 -7.83 31.90 1.03
CA ASN A 501 -6.56 31.70 1.72
C ASN A 501 -6.69 31.89 3.23
N MET A 502 -7.49 32.87 3.69
CA MET A 502 -7.82 33.01 5.11
C MET A 502 -8.56 31.78 5.65
N TYR A 503 -9.48 31.20 4.88
CA TYR A 503 -10.15 29.95 5.25
C TYR A 503 -9.15 28.80 5.45
N PHE A 504 -8.16 28.68 4.56
CA PHE A 504 -7.11 27.66 4.66
C PHE A 504 -6.19 27.89 5.88
N ASP A 505 -5.83 29.15 6.16
CA ASP A 505 -5.02 29.54 7.32
C ASP A 505 -5.73 29.24 8.66
N LEU A 506 -7.04 29.45 8.74
CA LEU A 506 -7.82 29.12 9.94
C LEU A 506 -7.82 27.61 10.25
N HIS A 507 -7.80 26.75 9.22
CA HIS A 507 -7.67 25.30 9.41
C HIS A 507 -6.25 24.93 9.86
N GLU A 508 -5.23 25.62 9.37
CA GLU A 508 -3.85 25.39 9.83
C GLU A 508 -3.68 25.74 11.30
N MET A 509 -4.26 26.86 11.73
CA MET A 509 -4.27 27.22 13.14
C MET A 509 -5.02 26.19 13.99
N ALA A 510 -6.14 25.65 13.48
CA ALA A 510 -6.85 24.58 14.16
C ALA A 510 -6.05 23.28 14.24
N ARG A 511 -5.31 22.91 13.19
CA ARG A 511 -4.36 21.77 13.22
C ARG A 511 -3.30 21.98 14.30
N MET A 512 -2.74 23.18 14.43
CA MET A 512 -1.76 23.50 15.47
C MET A 512 -2.36 23.34 16.88
N GLU A 513 -3.58 23.83 17.10
CA GLU A 513 -4.31 23.65 18.38
C GLU A 513 -4.53 22.16 18.69
N LEU A 514 -5.00 21.38 17.71
CA LEU A 514 -5.19 19.94 17.84
C LEU A 514 -3.89 19.21 18.17
N LEU A 515 -2.79 19.53 17.49
CA LEU A 515 -1.50 18.89 17.72
C LEU A 515 -1.02 19.11 19.17
N GLU A 516 -1.19 20.31 19.71
CA GLU A 516 -0.84 20.60 21.10
C GLU A 516 -1.78 19.87 22.10
N GLU A 517 -3.07 19.74 21.80
CA GLU A 517 -4.00 18.93 22.60
C GLU A 517 -3.63 17.44 22.62
N LEU A 518 -3.24 16.88 21.46
CA LEU A 518 -2.78 15.50 21.32
C LEU A 518 -1.46 15.26 22.06
N LYS A 519 -0.51 16.19 21.98
CA LYS A 519 0.77 16.10 22.70
C LYS A 519 0.62 16.24 24.20
N THR A 520 -0.35 17.01 24.68
CA THR A 520 -0.60 17.21 26.11
C THR A 520 -1.29 15.99 26.72
N ASN A 521 -2.21 15.37 26.00
CA ASN A 521 -3.02 14.25 26.49
C ASN A 521 -2.66 12.92 25.81
N ARG A 522 -1.35 12.59 25.73
CA ARG A 522 -0.85 11.43 24.95
C ARG A 522 -1.46 10.07 25.30
N ASN A 523 -1.93 9.92 26.54
CA ASN A 523 -2.51 8.68 27.06
C ASN A 523 -3.96 8.47 26.63
N ASN A 524 -4.62 9.52 26.11
CA ASN A 524 -6.00 9.43 25.65
C ASN A 524 -6.05 8.81 24.24
N ASN A 525 -7.24 8.35 23.85
CA ASN A 525 -7.47 7.86 22.50
C ASN A 525 -7.36 9.02 21.50
N ALA A 526 -6.37 8.97 20.61
CA ALA A 526 -6.09 10.03 19.64
C ALA A 526 -7.25 10.27 18.66
N GLN A 527 -8.00 9.22 18.30
CA GLN A 527 -9.15 9.33 17.43
C GLN A 527 -10.31 10.05 18.13
N GLU A 528 -10.61 9.69 19.39
CA GLU A 528 -11.67 10.37 20.15
C GLU A 528 -11.34 11.86 20.39
N GLN A 529 -10.07 12.17 20.65
CA GLN A 529 -9.60 13.56 20.77
C GLN A 529 -9.78 14.31 19.45
N TYR A 530 -9.36 13.71 18.33
CA TYR A 530 -9.54 14.28 17.00
C TYR A 530 -11.02 14.58 16.72
N GLU A 531 -11.91 13.60 16.90
CA GLU A 531 -13.35 13.76 16.65
C GLU A 531 -13.99 14.79 17.59
N GLY A 532 -13.56 14.83 18.86
CA GLY A 532 -13.98 15.84 19.83
C GLY A 532 -13.55 17.25 19.43
N PHE A 533 -12.31 17.41 18.96
CA PHE A 533 -11.78 18.68 18.48
C PHE A 533 -12.50 19.15 17.21
N MET A 534 -12.65 18.28 16.21
CA MET A 534 -13.30 18.62 14.94
C MET A 534 -14.76 19.03 15.12
N ARG A 535 -15.49 18.43 16.07
CA ARG A 535 -16.86 18.86 16.43
C ARG A 535 -16.92 20.29 16.98
N LYS A 536 -15.90 20.72 17.73
CA LYS A 536 -15.83 22.10 18.26
C LYS A 536 -15.38 23.07 17.15
N PHE A 537 -14.39 22.67 16.37
CA PHE A 537 -13.84 23.50 15.29
C PHE A 537 -14.86 23.76 14.18
N SER A 538 -15.72 22.78 13.85
CA SER A 538 -16.78 22.97 12.86
C SER A 538 -17.76 24.11 13.22
N GLY A 539 -18.00 24.35 14.52
CA GLY A 539 -18.76 25.52 14.98
C GLY A 539 -18.05 26.83 14.66
N LYS A 540 -16.77 26.94 15.05
CA LYS A 540 -15.94 28.14 14.84
C LYS A 540 -15.80 28.50 13.36
N ILE A 541 -15.56 27.51 12.48
CA ILE A 541 -15.38 27.78 11.06
C ILE A 541 -16.69 28.19 10.37
N ASN A 542 -17.84 27.66 10.84
CA ASN A 542 -19.14 28.09 10.36
C ASN A 542 -19.47 29.53 10.79
N GLU A 543 -19.03 29.95 11.97
CA GLU A 543 -19.13 31.35 12.41
C GLU A 543 -18.30 32.27 11.50
N PHE A 544 -17.06 31.89 11.17
CA PHE A 544 -16.24 32.61 10.20
C PHE A 544 -16.95 32.77 8.85
N LEU A 545 -17.41 31.66 8.25
CA LEU A 545 -18.07 31.67 6.93
C LEU A 545 -19.30 32.60 6.91
N LYS A 546 -20.07 32.64 8.00
CA LYS A 546 -21.22 33.54 8.15
C LYS A 546 -20.80 35.00 8.34
N ALA A 547 -19.79 35.27 9.16
CA ALA A 547 -19.36 36.61 9.50
C ALA A 547 -18.73 37.36 8.31
N VAL A 548 -17.88 36.69 7.54
CA VAL A 548 -17.17 37.34 6.42
C VAL A 548 -18.01 37.41 5.13
N ASP A 549 -19.09 36.62 5.05
CA ASP A 549 -19.98 36.49 3.88
C ASP A 549 -19.20 36.36 2.55
N ARG A 550 -18.31 35.35 2.47
CA ARG A 550 -17.43 35.12 1.30
C ARG A 550 -16.48 36.29 1.03
N GLY A 551 -16.06 36.97 2.09
CA GLY A 551 -15.08 38.07 2.04
C GLY A 551 -15.66 39.46 1.81
N THR A 552 -16.99 39.62 1.67
CA THR A 552 -17.63 40.92 1.40
C THR A 552 -17.63 41.83 2.62
N SER A 553 -17.60 41.25 3.83
CA SER A 553 -17.60 42.00 5.08
C SER A 553 -16.18 42.48 5.43
N LYS A 554 -15.84 43.69 5.00
CA LYS A 554 -14.52 44.31 5.25
C LYS A 554 -14.11 44.31 6.73
N LYS A 555 -15.03 44.67 7.62
CA LYS A 555 -14.77 44.75 9.06
C LYS A 555 -14.38 43.37 9.61
N GLU A 556 -15.17 42.35 9.31
CA GLU A 556 -14.94 40.99 9.80
C GLU A 556 -13.67 40.40 9.18
N MET A 557 -13.43 40.63 7.88
CA MET A 557 -12.18 40.23 7.22
C MET A 557 -10.93 40.82 7.88
N ILE A 558 -10.95 42.11 8.25
CA ILE A 558 -9.83 42.75 8.97
C ILE A 558 -9.60 42.07 10.33
N GLN A 559 -10.66 41.75 11.07
CA GLN A 559 -10.55 41.11 12.38
C GLN A 559 -9.94 39.70 12.27
N TYR A 560 -10.43 38.87 11.35
CA TYR A 560 -9.88 37.54 11.13
C TYR A 560 -8.46 37.59 10.54
N ASN A 561 -8.14 38.57 9.70
CA ASN A 561 -6.79 38.75 9.18
C ASN A 561 -5.79 39.10 10.29
N GLN A 562 -6.17 39.98 11.23
CA GLN A 562 -5.35 40.29 12.41
C GLN A 562 -5.13 39.04 13.27
N TYR A 563 -6.19 38.25 13.49
CA TYR A 563 -6.14 36.98 14.23
C TYR A 563 -5.18 35.95 13.58
N ILE A 564 -5.18 35.88 12.24
CA ILE A 564 -4.25 35.05 11.46
C ILE A 564 -2.83 35.61 11.55
N TYR A 565 -2.65 36.92 11.37
CA TYR A 565 -1.34 37.57 11.42
C TYR A 565 -0.64 37.35 12.76
N GLU A 566 -1.36 37.47 13.88
CA GLU A 566 -0.80 37.26 15.22
C GLU A 566 -0.29 35.83 15.47
N ARG A 567 -0.82 34.83 14.75
CA ARG A 567 -0.47 33.41 14.95
C ARG A 567 0.43 32.83 13.89
N LEU A 568 0.22 33.21 12.62
CA LEU A 568 0.94 32.69 11.47
C LEU A 568 1.90 33.71 10.84
N GLY A 569 1.82 34.99 11.21
CA GLY A 569 2.61 36.06 10.58
C GLY A 569 2.19 36.40 9.15
N ILE A 570 1.01 35.93 8.70
CA ILE A 570 0.51 36.13 7.33
C ILE A 570 -0.53 37.25 7.31
N ASP A 571 -0.26 38.30 6.54
CA ASP A 571 -1.23 39.37 6.27
C ASP A 571 -1.87 39.17 4.88
N ASN A 572 -2.99 38.45 4.84
CA ASN A 572 -3.72 38.19 3.59
C ASN A 572 -4.28 39.49 2.98
N ILE A 573 -4.67 40.48 3.79
CA ILE A 573 -5.20 41.75 3.28
C ILE A 573 -4.11 42.53 2.55
N ASP A 574 -2.88 42.59 3.08
CA ASP A 574 -1.77 43.24 2.39
C ASP A 574 -1.37 42.49 1.10
N ILE A 575 -1.35 41.15 1.17
CA ILE A 575 -1.01 40.29 0.02
C ILE A 575 -2.00 40.47 -1.14
N PHE A 576 -3.31 40.37 -0.86
CA PHE A 576 -4.33 40.33 -1.91
C PHE A 576 -4.90 41.70 -2.26
N LYS A 577 -4.86 42.66 -1.34
CA LYS A 577 -5.48 43.99 -1.47
C LYS A 577 -6.96 43.88 -1.89
N PRO A 578 -7.82 43.22 -1.08
CA PRO A 578 -9.20 42.92 -1.44
C PRO A 578 -10.16 44.12 -1.37
N PHE A 579 -9.72 45.28 -0.82
CA PHE A 579 -10.54 46.46 -0.55
C PHE A 579 -9.98 47.75 -1.16
#